data_AF-A0A943LMU8-F1
#
_entry.id   AF-A0A943LMU8-F1
#
_cell.length_a   1.000
_cell.length_b   1.000
_cell.length_c   1.000
_cell.angle_alpha   90.00
_cell.angle_beta   90.00
_cell.angle_gamma   90.00
#
_symmetry.space_group_name_H-M   'P 1'
#
loop_
_entity.id
_entity.type
_entity.pdbx_description
1 polymer ?
#
loop_
_entity_poly.entity_id
_entity_poly.type
_entity_poly.pdbx_seq_one_letter_code
_entity_poly.pdbx_strand_id
1 'polypeptide(L)'
;MNGVKKGVLLVCALLLILVFSTSIARANDGSYESLKGSNPEESYEDLMFLKDELKGKTVIGVGEATHGTGSFFQFKDRLFRFLVEEMGFRAFAIEVPMSFCDVINKYVQTGEGNIESLIEVNTSVFATKELLELVKWMREYNKTATDSEKVRFYGFDVQDTYRGYLPFEDYYKSINSGYFEEVTAIKENDFNLFSKVLDDLKTNKDEYIKASSPKEYDFIEKLAYNKKLSNMINISYRDEEMKNNILWLQNYERKYYNNDKVMLWAHNSHITKEENTVYYMGNLLSKELGNHYYAIGFDFYSGRFNTADNSRKPVGLGVTQSNENVFSGKIHSIFPDEEMIYFKVDKAINDPKIKDVFTEEVNMYNVGWKEISRMNFLHGSPCNIKNAYDGVVYFKNTFESNYISSNRQPKTYKMLDVNEKSILLDENTLVSKILSMVFMVLGCYLSIIIWKKSFKDKSLDGEELKGRKIIGLLIMYSIISDLISIAFAMVDGTIVLLMILGTSLTFFVGINVFNRKKWAKNIYLIYTFISIVFYIFLMVLISKSGEAVESSDKWGMYISIISGIATIIFLRLKCVRSYFNYCNPKKIS
;
A
#
# COMPACT_ATOMS: atom_id res chain seq x y z
N MET A 1 66.53 11.60 -37.98
CA MET A 1 65.91 10.56 -37.11
C MET A 1 65.39 11.09 -35.76
N ASN A 2 65.98 12.13 -35.16
CA ASN A 2 65.55 12.60 -33.82
C ASN A 2 64.23 13.38 -33.78
N GLY A 3 63.82 14.05 -34.87
CA GLY A 3 62.55 14.79 -34.94
C GLY A 3 61.32 13.87 -35.01
N VAL A 4 61.40 12.78 -35.77
CA VAL A 4 60.31 11.82 -35.95
C VAL A 4 60.01 11.07 -34.64
N LYS A 5 61.03 10.70 -33.87
CA LYS A 5 60.85 10.07 -32.55
C LYS A 5 60.15 10.98 -31.54
N LYS A 6 60.45 12.30 -31.56
CA LYS A 6 59.77 13.28 -30.70
C LYS A 6 58.31 13.49 -31.11
N GLY A 7 58.01 13.51 -32.41
CA GLY A 7 56.64 13.61 -32.92
C GLY A 7 55.78 12.40 -32.54
N VAL A 8 56.31 11.18 -32.69
CA VAL A 8 55.59 9.95 -32.31
C VAL A 8 55.34 9.88 -30.80
N LEU A 9 56.32 10.26 -29.97
CA LEU A 9 56.13 10.32 -28.51
C LEU A 9 55.06 11.32 -28.10
N LEU A 10 54.98 12.48 -28.78
CA LEU A 10 53.97 13.50 -28.50
C LEU A 10 52.57 13.02 -28.88
N VAL A 11 52.43 12.33 -30.02
CA VAL A 11 51.15 11.76 -30.47
C VAL A 11 50.71 10.61 -29.56
N CYS A 12 51.62 9.72 -29.14
CA CYS A 12 51.32 8.68 -28.16
C CYS A 12 50.94 9.26 -26.80
N ALA A 13 51.61 10.32 -26.34
CA ALA A 13 51.27 11.01 -25.10
C ALA A 13 49.91 11.71 -25.21
N LEU A 14 49.57 12.33 -26.34
CA LEU A 14 48.27 12.94 -26.58
C LEU A 14 47.15 11.91 -26.72
N LEU A 15 47.41 10.75 -27.35
CA LEU A 15 46.47 9.63 -27.39
C LEU A 15 46.28 9.00 -26.01
N LEU A 16 47.35 8.86 -25.22
CA LEU A 16 47.25 8.46 -23.82
C LEU A 16 46.46 9.49 -23.02
N ILE A 17 46.70 10.79 -23.18
CA ILE A 17 45.92 11.84 -22.51
C ILE A 17 44.48 11.83 -23.01
N LEU A 18 44.19 11.55 -24.28
CA LEU A 18 42.82 11.42 -24.79
C LEU A 18 42.12 10.20 -24.20
N VAL A 19 42.78 9.04 -24.19
CA VAL A 19 42.30 7.79 -23.56
C VAL A 19 42.17 7.95 -22.04
N PHE A 20 43.06 8.70 -21.39
CA PHE A 20 43.01 9.02 -19.97
C PHE A 20 42.10 10.22 -19.64
N SER A 21 41.70 11.04 -20.61
CA SER A 21 40.74 12.14 -20.45
C SER A 21 39.30 11.70 -20.69
N THR A 22 39.09 10.69 -21.53
CA THR A 22 37.85 9.89 -21.52
C THR A 22 37.82 8.94 -20.31
N SER A 23 38.97 8.69 -19.69
CA SER A 23 39.11 7.98 -18.41
C SER A 23 39.50 8.90 -17.25
N ILE A 24 39.23 10.22 -17.35
CA ILE A 24 39.11 11.04 -16.14
C ILE A 24 37.88 10.47 -15.46
N ALA A 25 38.19 9.56 -14.56
CA ALA A 25 37.33 8.94 -13.58
C ALA A 25 36.03 9.74 -13.38
N ARG A 26 34.93 9.22 -13.98
CA ARG A 26 33.79 8.89 -13.13
C ARG A 26 34.36 7.93 -12.10
N ALA A 27 34.97 8.49 -11.04
CA ALA A 27 35.16 7.72 -9.83
C ALA A 27 33.73 7.43 -9.43
N ASN A 28 33.23 6.26 -9.83
CA ASN A 28 32.06 5.70 -9.21
C ASN A 28 32.50 5.58 -7.75
N ASP A 29 32.05 6.51 -6.91
CA ASP A 29 32.32 6.54 -5.47
C ASP A 29 31.74 5.30 -4.75
N GLY A 30 31.20 4.37 -5.55
CA GLY A 30 30.55 3.14 -5.16
C GLY A 30 29.08 3.35 -4.89
N SER A 31 28.51 4.54 -5.13
CA SER A 31 27.10 4.85 -4.86
C SER A 31 26.12 4.09 -5.73
N TYR A 32 26.53 3.68 -6.93
CA TYR A 32 25.70 2.90 -7.83
C TYR A 32 26.50 1.89 -8.67
N GLU A 33 25.81 0.93 -9.26
CA GLU A 33 26.35 -0.06 -10.21
C GLU A 33 25.39 -0.19 -11.40
N SER A 34 25.92 -0.11 -12.62
CA SER A 34 25.13 -0.37 -13.82
C SER A 34 24.87 -1.87 -13.94
N LEU A 35 23.62 -2.25 -14.20
CA LEU A 35 23.20 -3.64 -14.36
C LEU A 35 23.02 -3.97 -15.84
N LYS A 36 23.38 -5.18 -16.24
CA LYS A 36 23.27 -5.67 -17.63
C LYS A 36 21.81 -5.82 -18.07
N GLY A 37 20.93 -6.17 -17.15
CA GLY A 37 19.51 -6.40 -17.44
C GLY A 37 18.78 -7.21 -16.36
N SER A 38 17.50 -7.47 -16.62
CA SER A 38 16.64 -8.23 -15.71
C SER A 38 16.65 -9.74 -15.97
N ASN A 39 17.13 -10.20 -17.13
CA ASN A 39 16.95 -11.58 -17.57
C ASN A 39 17.68 -12.58 -16.65
N PRO A 40 17.00 -13.60 -16.10
CA PRO A 40 17.61 -14.61 -15.22
C PRO A 40 18.77 -15.40 -15.82
N GLU A 41 18.87 -15.46 -17.14
CA GLU A 41 19.93 -16.17 -17.86
C GLU A 41 21.20 -15.33 -18.08
N GLU A 42 21.19 -14.05 -17.70
CA GLU A 42 22.38 -13.19 -17.78
C GLU A 42 23.41 -13.53 -16.69
N SER A 43 24.69 -13.46 -17.04
CA SER A 43 25.83 -13.64 -16.12
C SER A 43 25.69 -12.79 -14.86
N TYR A 44 26.17 -13.25 -13.69
CA TYR A 44 26.13 -12.45 -12.46
C TYR A 44 27.27 -11.44 -12.27
N GLU A 45 28.09 -11.16 -13.29
CA GLU A 45 29.26 -10.29 -13.17
C GLU A 45 28.91 -8.90 -12.59
N ASP A 46 27.81 -8.31 -13.04
CA ASP A 46 27.22 -7.05 -12.58
C ASP A 46 26.47 -7.16 -11.24
N LEU A 47 26.37 -8.35 -10.65
CA LEU A 47 25.79 -8.58 -9.32
C LEU A 47 26.83 -8.96 -8.26
N MET A 48 28.10 -9.21 -8.65
CA MET A 48 29.13 -9.68 -7.72
C MET A 48 29.41 -8.73 -6.55
N PHE A 49 29.19 -7.42 -6.74
CA PHE A 49 29.31 -6.44 -5.66
C PHE A 49 28.34 -6.70 -4.49
N LEU A 50 27.22 -7.39 -4.75
CA LEU A 50 26.23 -7.74 -3.72
C LEU A 50 26.77 -8.74 -2.71
N LYS A 51 27.84 -9.49 -3.02
CA LYS A 51 28.47 -10.40 -2.05
C LYS A 51 29.00 -9.64 -0.83
N ASP A 52 29.56 -8.45 -1.07
CA ASP A 52 30.03 -7.57 0.00
C ASP A 52 28.88 -6.77 0.60
N GLU A 53 27.98 -6.22 -0.23
CA GLU A 53 26.84 -5.41 0.22
C GLU A 53 25.88 -6.18 1.14
N LEU A 54 25.58 -7.44 0.78
CA LEU A 54 24.63 -8.30 1.49
C LEU A 54 25.33 -9.23 2.49
N LYS A 55 26.60 -8.97 2.82
CA LYS A 55 27.35 -9.79 3.77
C LYS A 55 26.72 -9.74 5.17
N GLY A 56 26.50 -10.91 5.77
CA GLY A 56 25.91 -11.04 7.10
C GLY A 56 24.40 -10.80 7.16
N LYS A 57 23.75 -10.49 6.03
CA LYS A 57 22.30 -10.39 5.92
C LYS A 57 21.66 -11.78 5.84
N THR A 58 20.56 -11.98 6.55
CA THR A 58 19.80 -13.23 6.55
C THR A 58 18.41 -13.06 5.94
N VAL A 59 17.86 -11.84 5.91
CA VAL A 59 16.57 -11.58 5.28
C VAL A 59 16.71 -10.44 4.28
N ILE A 60 16.44 -10.73 3.01
CA ILE A 60 16.51 -9.73 1.93
C ILE A 60 15.10 -9.46 1.42
N GLY A 61 14.56 -8.28 1.70
CA GLY A 61 13.29 -7.82 1.15
C GLY A 61 13.49 -7.24 -0.24
N VAL A 62 12.82 -7.79 -1.25
CA VAL A 62 12.89 -7.32 -2.64
C VAL A 62 11.53 -6.84 -3.10
N GLY A 63 11.43 -5.52 -3.23
CA GLY A 63 10.22 -4.76 -3.53
C GLY A 63 9.84 -4.79 -5.00
N GLU A 64 8.70 -4.19 -5.30
CA GLU A 64 8.25 -3.89 -6.66
C GLU A 64 7.38 -2.64 -6.60
N ALA A 65 7.57 -1.72 -7.56
CA ALA A 65 6.75 -0.52 -7.66
C ALA A 65 5.34 -0.82 -8.20
N THR A 66 5.15 -2.00 -8.81
CA THR A 66 3.86 -2.47 -9.33
C THR A 66 3.81 -4.00 -9.23
N HIS A 67 2.62 -4.59 -9.00
CA HIS A 67 2.43 -6.05 -8.98
C HIS A 67 2.37 -6.76 -10.35
N GLY A 68 2.62 -6.06 -11.46
CA GLY A 68 2.37 -6.61 -12.81
C GLY A 68 3.44 -6.30 -13.82
N THR A 69 4.68 -6.09 -13.39
CA THR A 69 5.82 -5.78 -14.26
C THR A 69 6.72 -6.99 -14.40
N GLY A 70 6.83 -7.52 -15.63
CA GLY A 70 7.63 -8.69 -15.95
C GLY A 70 9.13 -8.45 -15.77
N SER A 71 9.62 -7.23 -16.03
CA SER A 71 11.03 -6.87 -15.78
C SER A 71 11.41 -6.97 -14.30
N PHE A 72 10.50 -6.59 -13.38
CA PHE A 72 10.72 -6.74 -11.94
C PHE A 72 10.76 -8.21 -11.56
N PHE A 73 9.85 -9.01 -12.12
CA PHE A 73 9.74 -10.43 -11.81
C PHE A 73 10.97 -11.21 -12.29
N GLN A 74 11.44 -10.91 -13.51
CA GLN A 74 12.67 -11.45 -14.05
C GLN A 74 13.88 -11.07 -13.18
N PHE A 75 14.02 -9.81 -12.78
CA PHE A 75 15.16 -9.41 -11.97
C PHE A 75 15.11 -10.04 -10.56
N LYS A 76 13.93 -10.22 -9.97
CA LYS A 76 13.78 -10.95 -8.71
C LYS A 76 14.15 -12.42 -8.84
N ASP A 77 13.81 -13.07 -9.94
CA ASP A 77 14.28 -14.43 -10.26
C ASP A 77 15.82 -14.43 -10.38
N ARG A 78 16.39 -13.59 -11.24
CA ARG A 78 17.85 -13.44 -11.42
C ARG A 78 18.58 -13.24 -10.08
N LEU A 79 18.08 -12.34 -9.25
CA LEU A 79 18.63 -12.06 -7.93
C LEU A 79 18.51 -13.26 -6.99
N PHE A 80 17.39 -13.98 -7.00
CA PHE A 80 17.25 -15.18 -6.18
C PHE A 80 18.24 -16.28 -6.58
N ARG A 81 18.40 -16.53 -7.90
CA ARG A 81 19.38 -17.51 -8.39
C ARG A 81 20.80 -17.14 -7.97
N PHE A 82 21.18 -15.86 -8.11
CA PHE A 82 22.45 -15.35 -7.58
C PHE A 82 22.59 -15.58 -6.06
N LEU A 83 21.57 -15.25 -5.26
CA LEU A 83 21.61 -15.45 -3.82
C LEU A 83 21.74 -16.93 -3.43
N VAL A 84 21.13 -17.84 -4.19
CA VAL A 84 21.25 -19.29 -4.01
C VAL A 84 22.65 -19.77 -4.36
N GLU A 85 23.15 -19.45 -5.55
CA GLU A 85 24.38 -19.99 -6.11
C GLU A 85 25.64 -19.35 -5.48
N GLU A 86 25.58 -18.06 -5.14
CA GLU A 86 26.75 -17.30 -4.66
C GLU A 86 26.72 -16.97 -3.17
N MET A 87 25.54 -17.01 -2.53
CA MET A 87 25.37 -16.49 -1.16
C MET A 87 24.70 -17.45 -0.17
N GLY A 88 24.33 -18.66 -0.61
CA GLY A 88 23.80 -19.72 0.26
C GLY A 88 22.38 -19.52 0.75
N PHE A 89 21.57 -18.70 0.06
CA PHE A 89 20.13 -18.61 0.34
C PHE A 89 19.41 -19.88 -0.10
N ARG A 90 18.43 -20.34 0.68
CA ARG A 90 17.66 -21.56 0.37
C ARG A 90 16.16 -21.36 0.48
N ALA A 91 15.68 -20.33 1.16
CA ALA A 91 14.27 -20.02 1.26
C ALA A 91 13.87 -18.85 0.36
N PHE A 92 12.92 -19.10 -0.53
CA PHE A 92 12.18 -18.08 -1.28
C PHE A 92 10.81 -17.91 -0.66
N ALA A 93 10.45 -16.69 -0.28
CA ALA A 93 9.15 -16.40 0.29
C ALA A 93 8.45 -15.28 -0.50
N ILE A 94 7.19 -15.46 -0.88
CA ILE A 94 6.41 -14.49 -1.68
C ILE A 94 5.17 -14.01 -0.92
N GLU A 95 4.71 -12.79 -1.24
CA GLU A 95 3.50 -12.14 -0.71
C GLU A 95 2.20 -12.84 -1.19
N VAL A 96 2.08 -14.11 -0.82
CA VAL A 96 0.96 -15.01 -1.07
C VAL A 96 0.74 -15.81 0.23
N PRO A 97 -0.50 -16.21 0.58
CA PRO A 97 -0.72 -16.93 1.81
C PRO A 97 0.05 -18.26 1.87
N MET A 98 0.60 -18.56 3.05
CA MET A 98 1.50 -19.71 3.24
C MET A 98 0.88 -21.05 2.81
N SER A 99 -0.41 -21.26 3.08
CA SER A 99 -1.11 -22.49 2.70
C SER A 99 -1.26 -22.67 1.18
N PHE A 100 -1.30 -21.58 0.42
CA PHE A 100 -1.43 -21.60 -1.05
C PHE A 100 -0.08 -21.98 -1.69
N CYS A 101 1.02 -21.64 -1.03
CA CYS A 101 2.37 -21.92 -1.52
C CYS A 101 2.85 -23.34 -1.19
N ASP A 102 2.24 -24.04 -0.24
CA ASP A 102 2.67 -25.38 0.18
C ASP A 102 2.64 -26.39 -0.98
N VAL A 103 1.58 -26.39 -1.79
CA VAL A 103 1.47 -27.27 -2.97
C VAL A 103 2.51 -26.95 -4.05
N ILE A 104 2.93 -25.69 -4.16
CA ILE A 104 4.01 -25.26 -5.07
C ILE A 104 5.36 -25.74 -4.52
N ASN A 105 5.57 -25.63 -3.20
CA ASN A 105 6.76 -26.16 -2.58
C ASN A 105 6.85 -27.68 -2.74
N LYS A 106 5.75 -28.42 -2.57
CA LYS A 106 5.69 -29.87 -2.84
C LYS A 106 6.17 -30.18 -4.25
N TYR A 107 5.69 -29.44 -5.26
CA TYR A 107 6.21 -29.55 -6.63
C TYR A 107 7.72 -29.26 -6.71
N VAL A 108 8.21 -28.19 -6.08
CA VAL A 108 9.65 -27.86 -6.05
C VAL A 108 10.50 -28.98 -5.43
N GLN A 109 9.97 -29.69 -4.42
CA GLN A 109 10.66 -30.80 -3.75
C GLN A 109 10.58 -32.11 -4.54
N THR A 110 9.41 -32.47 -5.09
CA THR A 110 9.13 -33.82 -5.62
C THR A 110 8.94 -33.84 -7.14
N GLY A 111 8.50 -32.73 -7.73
CA GLY A 111 8.05 -32.64 -9.12
C GLY A 111 6.61 -33.11 -9.35
N GLU A 112 5.87 -33.42 -8.29
CA GLU A 112 4.47 -33.86 -8.40
C GLU A 112 3.51 -32.70 -8.67
N GLY A 113 2.55 -32.92 -9.56
CA GLY A 113 1.51 -31.97 -9.92
C GLY A 113 1.78 -31.18 -11.21
N ASN A 114 0.73 -30.55 -11.75
CA ASN A 114 0.84 -29.63 -12.88
C ASN A 114 1.18 -28.22 -12.37
N ILE A 115 2.44 -27.82 -12.52
CA ILE A 115 2.91 -26.56 -11.94
C ILE A 115 2.22 -25.31 -12.52
N GLU A 116 1.85 -25.32 -13.81
CA GLU A 116 1.13 -24.19 -14.42
C GLU A 116 -0.21 -23.98 -13.72
N SER A 117 -0.97 -25.07 -13.52
CA SER A 117 -2.24 -25.05 -12.81
C SER A 117 -2.08 -24.66 -11.33
N LEU A 118 -1.05 -25.20 -10.66
CA LEU A 118 -0.77 -24.87 -9.26
C LEU A 118 -0.47 -23.38 -9.09
N ILE A 119 0.38 -22.80 -9.93
CA ILE A 119 0.68 -21.36 -9.89
C ILE A 119 -0.56 -20.55 -10.23
N GLU A 120 -1.31 -20.92 -11.27
CA GLU A 120 -2.51 -20.19 -11.71
C GLU A 120 -3.57 -20.09 -10.60
N VAL A 121 -3.80 -21.19 -9.88
CA VAL A 121 -4.83 -21.27 -8.84
C VAL A 121 -4.42 -20.59 -7.55
N ASN A 122 -3.13 -20.62 -7.20
CA ASN A 122 -2.66 -20.29 -5.85
C ASN A 122 -1.98 -18.93 -5.71
N THR A 123 -1.54 -18.29 -6.81
CA THR A 123 -0.66 -17.09 -6.70
C THR A 123 -1.28 -15.78 -7.18
N SER A 124 -2.55 -15.80 -7.58
CA SER A 124 -3.35 -14.60 -7.91
C SER A 124 -2.67 -13.68 -8.94
N VAL A 125 -2.10 -12.55 -8.53
CA VAL A 125 -1.45 -11.55 -9.40
C VAL A 125 -0.10 -12.03 -9.92
N PHE A 126 0.53 -12.97 -9.21
CA PHE A 126 1.81 -13.56 -9.57
C PHE A 126 1.66 -14.81 -10.47
N ALA A 127 0.43 -15.13 -10.92
CA ALA A 127 0.10 -16.26 -11.78
C ALA A 127 0.66 -16.14 -13.21
N THR A 128 1.98 -16.05 -13.31
CA THR A 128 2.71 -15.53 -14.46
C THR A 128 3.78 -16.50 -14.93
N LYS A 129 4.20 -16.36 -16.19
CA LYS A 129 5.27 -17.14 -16.80
C LYS A 129 6.59 -16.85 -16.11
N GLU A 130 6.83 -15.62 -15.68
CA GLU A 130 8.05 -15.26 -14.96
C GLU A 130 8.18 -16.04 -13.64
N LEU A 131 7.11 -16.12 -12.84
CA LEU A 131 7.12 -16.96 -11.63
C LEU A 131 7.22 -18.46 -11.96
N LEU A 132 6.55 -18.90 -13.03
CA LEU A 132 6.63 -20.28 -13.50
C LEU A 132 8.06 -20.71 -13.84
N GLU A 133 8.81 -19.87 -14.55
CA GLU A 133 10.20 -20.17 -14.90
C GLU A 133 11.11 -20.20 -13.67
N LEU A 134 10.92 -19.30 -12.71
CA LEU A 134 11.62 -19.39 -11.41
C LEU A 134 11.32 -20.72 -10.71
N VAL A 135 10.05 -21.12 -10.60
CA VAL A 135 9.67 -22.36 -9.90
C VAL A 135 10.19 -23.61 -10.63
N LYS A 136 10.20 -23.61 -11.96
CA LYS A 136 10.83 -24.69 -12.75
C LYS A 136 12.34 -24.74 -12.49
N TRP A 137 13.02 -23.59 -12.49
CA TRP A 137 14.45 -23.52 -12.16
C TRP A 137 14.72 -24.06 -10.75
N MET A 138 13.92 -23.68 -9.75
CA MET A 138 14.04 -24.20 -8.38
C MET A 138 13.91 -25.73 -8.34
N ARG A 139 12.99 -26.30 -9.13
CA ARG A 139 12.84 -27.76 -9.25
C ARG A 139 14.07 -28.40 -9.88
N GLU A 140 14.60 -27.85 -10.97
CA GLU A 140 15.79 -28.37 -11.64
C GLU A 140 17.02 -28.30 -10.72
N TYR A 141 17.21 -27.18 -10.02
CA TYR A 141 18.25 -27.04 -9.00
C TYR A 141 18.14 -28.16 -7.94
N ASN A 142 16.93 -28.39 -7.42
CA ASN A 142 16.66 -29.40 -6.39
C ASN A 142 16.86 -30.85 -6.82
N LYS A 143 16.92 -31.15 -8.13
CA LYS A 143 17.23 -32.52 -8.60
C LYS A 143 18.68 -32.90 -8.30
N THR A 144 19.56 -31.91 -8.20
CA THR A 144 21.01 -32.12 -8.00
C THR A 144 21.48 -31.73 -6.60
N ALA A 145 20.71 -30.90 -5.89
CA ALA A 145 21.01 -30.48 -4.53
C ALA A 145 20.79 -31.61 -3.50
N THR A 146 21.64 -31.65 -2.48
CA THR A 146 21.40 -32.47 -1.28
C THR A 146 20.22 -31.92 -0.48
N ASP A 147 19.63 -32.72 0.42
CA ASP A 147 18.43 -32.31 1.16
C ASP A 147 18.60 -31.01 1.97
N SER A 148 19.79 -30.75 2.52
CA SER A 148 20.09 -29.49 3.21
C SER A 148 20.21 -28.30 2.25
N GLU A 149 20.66 -28.56 1.02
CA GLU A 149 20.94 -27.55 -0.01
C GLU A 149 19.78 -27.29 -0.95
N LYS A 150 18.68 -28.04 -0.86
CA LYS A 150 17.48 -27.78 -1.66
C LYS A 150 16.93 -26.39 -1.37
N VAL A 151 16.46 -25.72 -2.42
CA VAL A 151 15.67 -24.50 -2.29
C VAL A 151 14.22 -24.83 -1.95
N ARG A 152 13.55 -23.94 -1.23
CA ARG A 152 12.19 -24.11 -0.72
C ARG A 152 11.37 -22.86 -1.01
N PHE A 153 10.10 -23.08 -1.36
CA PHE A 153 9.16 -22.04 -1.77
C PHE A 153 8.12 -21.82 -0.67
N TYR A 154 7.93 -20.58 -0.23
CA TYR A 154 7.06 -20.23 0.87
C TYR A 154 6.15 -19.06 0.53
N GLY A 155 5.00 -19.02 1.20
CA GLY A 155 4.16 -17.84 1.28
C GLY A 155 4.27 -17.23 2.67
N PHE A 156 4.12 -15.92 2.79
CA PHE A 156 4.13 -15.24 4.09
C PHE A 156 2.93 -14.34 4.34
N ASP A 157 2.00 -14.22 3.39
CA ASP A 157 0.78 -13.45 3.60
C ASP A 157 -0.19 -14.20 4.53
N VAL A 158 -1.12 -13.44 5.11
CA VAL A 158 -2.19 -13.93 5.98
C VAL A 158 -3.58 -13.67 5.38
N GLN A 159 -3.67 -13.10 4.18
CA GLN A 159 -4.92 -12.98 3.40
C GLN A 159 -5.40 -14.32 2.85
N ASP A 160 -5.51 -15.29 3.75
CA ASP A 160 -5.75 -16.68 3.44
C ASP A 160 -7.26 -16.93 3.31
N THR A 161 -7.78 -16.72 2.09
CA THR A 161 -9.20 -16.81 1.76
C THR A 161 -9.70 -18.27 1.73
N TYR A 162 -10.88 -18.55 1.16
CA TYR A 162 -11.59 -19.83 1.18
C TYR A 162 -10.91 -21.02 0.44
N ARG A 163 -9.62 -20.97 0.13
CA ARG A 163 -8.84 -22.04 -0.53
C ARG A 163 -7.75 -22.57 0.41
N GLY A 164 -6.78 -23.36 -0.07
CA GLY A 164 -5.61 -23.73 0.74
C GLY A 164 -5.90 -24.76 1.85
N TYR A 165 -6.91 -25.62 1.67
CA TYR A 165 -7.23 -26.69 2.62
C TYR A 165 -6.42 -27.97 2.38
N LEU A 166 -5.94 -28.17 1.15
CA LEU A 166 -5.20 -29.36 0.73
C LEU A 166 -4.05 -29.75 1.66
N PRO A 167 -3.23 -28.82 2.22
CA PRO A 167 -2.19 -29.21 3.15
C PRO A 167 -2.72 -29.89 4.42
N PHE A 168 -3.87 -29.46 4.93
CA PHE A 168 -4.51 -30.07 6.09
C PHE A 168 -5.12 -31.43 5.73
N GLU A 169 -5.80 -31.53 4.59
CA GLU A 169 -6.36 -32.81 4.11
C GLU A 169 -5.24 -33.85 3.93
N ASP A 170 -4.16 -33.49 3.23
CA ASP A 170 -3.00 -34.35 3.02
C ASP A 170 -2.38 -34.79 4.36
N TYR A 171 -2.21 -33.85 5.30
CA TYR A 171 -1.62 -34.14 6.61
C TYR A 171 -2.50 -35.08 7.45
N TYR A 172 -3.77 -34.74 7.66
CA TYR A 172 -4.69 -35.53 8.49
C TYR A 172 -4.92 -36.93 7.90
N LYS A 173 -4.92 -37.05 6.57
CA LYS A 173 -4.95 -38.34 5.87
C LYS A 173 -3.67 -39.14 6.13
N SER A 174 -2.50 -38.51 6.05
CA SER A 174 -1.21 -39.19 6.22
C SER A 174 -1.03 -39.81 7.60
N ILE A 175 -1.59 -39.17 8.64
CA ILE A 175 -1.55 -39.66 10.03
C ILE A 175 -2.76 -40.54 10.40
N ASN A 176 -3.66 -40.82 9.44
CA ASN A 176 -4.88 -41.59 9.66
C ASN A 176 -5.73 -41.07 10.85
N SER A 177 -5.86 -39.75 10.96
CA SER A 177 -6.60 -39.12 12.06
C SER A 177 -8.11 -39.30 11.88
N GLY A 178 -8.80 -39.63 12.98
CA GLY A 178 -10.26 -39.65 13.02
C GLY A 178 -10.91 -38.29 12.77
N TYR A 179 -10.14 -37.19 12.87
CA TYR A 179 -10.60 -35.82 12.61
C TYR A 179 -10.54 -35.42 11.12
N PHE A 180 -10.12 -36.35 10.25
CA PHE A 180 -9.99 -36.10 8.81
C PHE A 180 -11.33 -35.75 8.15
N GLU A 181 -12.44 -36.34 8.59
CA GLU A 181 -13.78 -36.03 8.06
C GLU A 181 -14.20 -34.59 8.40
N GLU A 182 -13.87 -34.10 9.60
CA GLU A 182 -14.14 -32.74 10.06
C GLU A 182 -13.33 -31.71 9.28
N VAL A 183 -12.06 -32.01 8.97
CA VAL A 183 -11.18 -31.17 8.15
C VAL A 183 -11.60 -31.19 6.68
N THR A 184 -12.05 -32.30 6.13
CA THR A 184 -12.53 -32.35 4.72
C THR A 184 -13.93 -31.79 4.54
N ALA A 185 -14.74 -31.73 5.61
CA ALA A 185 -16.05 -31.08 5.60
C ALA A 185 -15.99 -29.55 5.58
N ILE A 186 -14.79 -28.94 5.49
CA ILE A 186 -14.62 -27.48 5.44
C ILE A 186 -15.46 -26.89 4.30
N LYS A 187 -16.39 -26.01 4.67
CA LYS A 187 -17.12 -25.15 3.74
C LYS A 187 -16.50 -23.76 3.76
N GLU A 188 -16.64 -23.02 2.65
CA GLU A 188 -16.04 -21.71 2.38
C GLU A 188 -16.29 -20.60 3.43
N ASN A 189 -17.08 -20.85 4.50
CA ASN A 189 -17.49 -19.86 5.51
C ASN A 189 -17.47 -20.36 6.98
N ASP A 190 -16.81 -21.47 7.34
CA ASP A 190 -16.70 -21.88 8.76
C ASP A 190 -15.55 -21.17 9.49
N PHE A 191 -15.84 -19.96 9.96
CA PHE A 191 -14.89 -19.09 10.68
C PHE A 191 -14.40 -19.65 12.02
N ASN A 192 -15.11 -20.61 12.61
CA ASN A 192 -14.74 -21.20 13.90
C ASN A 192 -13.91 -22.47 13.74
N LEU A 193 -13.88 -23.07 12.55
CA LEU A 193 -13.26 -24.38 12.33
C LEU A 193 -11.75 -24.36 12.53
N PHE A 194 -11.03 -23.33 12.09
CA PHE A 194 -9.58 -23.27 12.33
C PHE A 194 -9.20 -23.07 13.79
N SER A 195 -10.12 -22.56 14.62
CA SER A 195 -9.91 -22.62 16.07
C SER A 195 -9.99 -24.07 16.55
N LYS A 196 -10.95 -24.87 16.06
CA LYS A 196 -11.06 -26.29 16.39
C LYS A 196 -9.88 -27.12 15.86
N VAL A 197 -9.43 -26.86 14.62
CA VAL A 197 -8.23 -27.52 14.05
C VAL A 197 -7.01 -27.24 14.91
N LEU A 198 -6.81 -25.99 15.34
CA LEU A 198 -5.72 -25.67 16.27
C LEU A 198 -5.87 -26.36 17.63
N ASP A 199 -7.08 -26.44 18.17
CA ASP A 199 -7.33 -27.12 19.44
C ASP A 199 -7.07 -28.63 19.33
N ASP A 200 -7.46 -29.25 18.21
CA ASP A 200 -7.18 -30.66 17.89
C ASP A 200 -5.68 -30.92 17.74
N LEU A 201 -4.98 -30.14 16.91
CA LEU A 201 -3.52 -30.23 16.74
C LEU A 201 -2.80 -30.15 18.09
N LYS A 202 -3.21 -29.22 18.97
CA LYS A 202 -2.60 -29.04 20.29
C LYS A 202 -2.90 -30.19 21.24
N THR A 203 -4.14 -30.69 21.22
CA THR A 203 -4.58 -31.79 22.09
C THR A 203 -3.84 -33.09 21.74
N ASN A 204 -3.63 -33.34 20.43
CA ASN A 204 -3.06 -34.57 19.92
C ASN A 204 -1.59 -34.45 19.51
N LYS A 205 -0.88 -33.42 20.00
CA LYS A 205 0.48 -33.07 19.56
C LYS A 205 1.46 -34.24 19.51
N ASP A 206 1.60 -34.95 20.63
CA ASP A 206 2.60 -36.02 20.75
C ASP A 206 2.27 -37.21 19.84
N GLU A 207 0.99 -37.53 19.69
CA GLU A 207 0.52 -38.60 18.79
C GLU A 207 0.75 -38.22 17.32
N TYR A 208 0.40 -36.99 16.94
CA TYR A 208 0.53 -36.52 15.56
C TYR A 208 1.99 -36.39 15.14
N ILE A 209 2.88 -35.93 16.04
CA ILE A 209 4.33 -35.92 15.79
C ILE A 209 4.86 -37.35 15.61
N LYS A 210 4.39 -38.30 16.41
CA LYS A 210 4.81 -39.71 16.29
C LYS A 210 4.34 -40.35 14.97
N ALA A 211 3.16 -39.96 14.48
CA ALA A 211 2.59 -40.44 13.22
C ALA A 211 3.17 -39.73 11.98
N SER A 212 3.77 -38.56 12.15
CA SER A 212 4.40 -37.76 11.08
C SER A 212 5.85 -37.42 11.45
N SER A 213 6.12 -36.15 11.71
CA SER A 213 7.40 -35.64 12.20
C SER A 213 7.20 -34.29 12.91
N PRO A 214 8.14 -33.86 13.78
CA PRO A 214 8.10 -32.52 14.36
C PRO A 214 8.07 -31.41 13.29
N LYS A 215 8.74 -31.66 12.16
CA LYS A 215 8.83 -30.72 11.03
C LYS A 215 7.46 -30.51 10.38
N GLU A 216 6.78 -31.59 10.02
CA GLU A 216 5.46 -31.52 9.38
C GLU A 216 4.40 -30.96 10.35
N TYR A 217 4.44 -31.40 11.61
CA TYR A 217 3.54 -30.88 12.64
C TYR A 217 3.68 -29.37 12.83
N ASP A 218 4.92 -28.87 13.03
CA ASP A 218 5.17 -27.43 13.25
C ASP A 218 4.66 -26.60 12.06
N PHE A 219 4.82 -27.11 10.83
CA PHE A 219 4.37 -26.42 9.62
C PHE A 219 2.83 -26.37 9.54
N ILE A 220 2.15 -27.48 9.78
CA ILE A 220 0.68 -27.55 9.75
C ILE A 220 0.04 -26.74 10.86
N GLU A 221 0.62 -26.73 12.07
CA GLU A 221 0.18 -25.85 13.16
C GLU A 221 0.28 -24.38 12.75
N LYS A 222 1.37 -24.00 12.07
CA LYS A 222 1.54 -22.63 11.57
C LYS A 222 0.51 -22.27 10.50
N LEU A 223 0.22 -23.17 9.56
CA LEU A 223 -0.83 -22.95 8.57
C LEU A 223 -2.19 -22.76 9.24
N ALA A 224 -2.55 -23.60 10.22
CA ALA A 224 -3.81 -23.51 10.95
C ALA A 224 -3.93 -22.17 11.70
N TYR A 225 -2.81 -21.69 12.27
CA TYR A 225 -2.75 -20.39 12.92
C TYR A 225 -3.02 -19.25 11.93
N ASN A 226 -2.32 -19.21 10.79
CA ASN A 226 -2.52 -18.16 9.78
C ASN A 226 -3.96 -18.16 9.23
N LYS A 227 -4.54 -19.35 9.06
CA LYS A 227 -5.94 -19.50 8.65
C LYS A 227 -6.94 -18.97 9.67
N LYS A 228 -6.68 -19.18 10.96
CA LYS A 228 -7.52 -18.57 12.01
C LYS A 228 -7.50 -17.03 11.93
N LEU A 229 -6.36 -16.45 11.57
CA LEU A 229 -6.19 -15.00 11.52
C LEU A 229 -6.83 -14.32 10.31
N SER A 230 -7.03 -15.04 9.19
CA SER A 230 -7.43 -14.44 7.91
C SER A 230 -8.74 -13.64 7.95
N ASN A 231 -9.55 -13.84 8.98
CA ASN A 231 -10.85 -13.18 9.19
C ASN A 231 -10.78 -11.89 10.02
N MET A 232 -9.62 -11.54 10.58
CA MET A 232 -9.47 -10.46 11.56
C MET A 232 -8.63 -9.26 11.05
N ILE A 233 -8.36 -9.18 9.74
CA ILE A 233 -7.23 -8.39 9.24
C ILE A 233 -7.64 -6.98 8.80
N ASN A 234 -7.10 -5.97 9.50
CA ASN A 234 -6.84 -4.65 8.93
C ASN A 234 -5.37 -4.56 8.46
N ILE A 235 -4.99 -3.51 7.71
CA ILE A 235 -3.68 -3.45 7.05
C ILE A 235 -2.49 -3.51 8.02
N SER A 236 -2.53 -2.80 9.15
CA SER A 236 -1.43 -2.82 10.13
C SER A 236 -1.28 -4.20 10.77
N TYR A 237 -2.40 -4.88 11.02
CA TYR A 237 -2.38 -6.25 11.54
C TYR A 237 -1.86 -7.26 10.50
N ARG A 238 -2.16 -7.05 9.20
CA ARG A 238 -1.63 -7.89 8.10
C ARG A 238 -0.11 -7.91 8.13
N ASP A 239 0.52 -6.74 8.09
CA ASP A 239 1.96 -6.61 7.98
C ASP A 239 2.70 -7.08 9.25
N GLU A 240 2.10 -6.88 10.42
CA GLU A 240 2.62 -7.46 11.66
C GLU A 240 2.65 -8.99 11.62
N GLU A 241 1.59 -9.62 11.10
CA GLU A 241 1.54 -11.08 10.98
C GLU A 241 2.39 -11.60 9.83
N MET A 242 2.54 -10.87 8.72
CA MET A 242 3.54 -11.18 7.69
C MET A 242 4.95 -11.16 8.29
N LYS A 243 5.29 -10.15 9.11
CA LYS A 243 6.56 -10.13 9.85
C LYS A 243 6.69 -11.37 10.76
N ASN A 244 5.66 -11.72 11.51
CA ASN A 244 5.68 -12.92 12.37
C ASN A 244 5.89 -14.21 11.56
N ASN A 245 5.31 -14.30 10.36
CA ASN A 245 5.51 -15.42 9.43
C ASN A 245 6.97 -15.51 8.98
N ILE A 246 7.63 -14.38 8.67
CA ILE A 246 9.05 -14.36 8.29
C ILE A 246 9.94 -14.81 9.44
N LEU A 247 9.73 -14.29 10.66
CA LEU A 247 10.51 -14.70 11.82
C LEU A 247 10.31 -16.19 12.15
N TRP A 248 9.07 -16.67 12.05
CA TRP A 248 8.77 -18.08 12.20
C TRP A 248 9.48 -18.92 11.13
N LEU A 249 9.45 -18.49 9.87
CA LEU A 249 10.10 -19.18 8.76
C LEU A 249 11.62 -19.23 8.94
N GLN A 250 12.25 -18.14 9.37
CA GLN A 250 13.68 -18.12 9.68
C GLN A 250 14.05 -19.13 10.77
N ASN A 251 13.24 -19.24 11.81
CA ASN A 251 13.44 -20.23 12.88
C ASN A 251 13.17 -21.67 12.40
N TYR A 252 12.15 -21.87 11.58
CA TYR A 252 11.82 -23.16 10.99
C TYR A 252 12.95 -23.67 10.09
N GLU A 253 13.45 -22.80 9.20
CA GLU A 253 14.60 -23.08 8.34
C GLU A 253 15.84 -23.42 9.17
N ARG A 254 16.11 -22.64 10.22
CA ARG A 254 17.28 -22.85 11.07
C ARG A 254 17.19 -24.19 11.79
N LYS A 255 16.02 -24.51 12.33
CA LYS A 255 15.77 -25.74 13.10
C LYS A 255 15.89 -27.00 12.23
N TYR A 256 15.37 -26.97 11.01
CA TYR A 256 15.20 -28.18 10.19
C TYR A 256 16.18 -28.32 9.03
N TYR A 257 16.83 -27.23 8.61
CA TYR A 257 17.76 -27.23 7.47
C TYR A 257 19.11 -26.58 7.77
N ASN A 258 19.34 -26.11 9.01
CA ASN A 258 20.56 -25.41 9.41
C ASN A 258 20.89 -24.21 8.49
N ASN A 259 19.86 -23.54 8.00
CA ASN A 259 19.94 -22.34 7.17
C ASN A 259 18.90 -21.34 7.68
N ASP A 260 19.15 -20.05 7.63
CA ASP A 260 18.19 -19.04 8.07
C ASP A 260 18.10 -17.86 7.10
N LYS A 261 18.55 -18.07 5.87
CA LYS A 261 18.61 -17.08 4.82
C LYS A 261 17.38 -17.13 3.91
N VAL A 262 16.61 -16.05 3.92
CA VAL A 262 15.33 -15.93 3.22
C VAL A 262 15.33 -14.70 2.31
N MET A 263 14.97 -14.89 1.04
CA MET A 263 14.62 -13.79 0.15
C MET A 263 13.10 -13.59 0.17
N LEU A 264 12.65 -12.35 0.37
CA LEU A 264 11.25 -11.97 0.34
C LEU A 264 10.91 -11.28 -0.97
N TRP A 265 9.84 -11.72 -1.62
CA TRP A 265 9.24 -11.07 -2.77
C TRP A 265 7.93 -10.41 -2.36
N ALA A 266 7.91 -9.08 -2.30
CA ALA A 266 6.71 -8.32 -1.94
C ALA A 266 6.64 -6.98 -2.68
N HIS A 267 5.53 -6.26 -2.49
CA HIS A 267 5.42 -4.85 -2.87
C HIS A 267 6.45 -3.96 -2.13
N ASN A 268 6.91 -2.88 -2.76
CA ASN A 268 7.78 -1.86 -2.15
C ASN A 268 7.27 -1.40 -0.77
N SER A 269 5.96 -1.15 -0.68
CA SER A 269 5.29 -0.72 0.55
C SER A 269 5.41 -1.73 1.69
N HIS A 270 5.50 -3.03 1.40
CA HIS A 270 5.60 -4.05 2.44
C HIS A 270 7.04 -4.25 2.94
N ILE A 271 8.05 -3.96 2.11
CA ILE A 271 9.47 -4.12 2.49
C ILE A 271 10.14 -2.82 2.95
N THR A 272 9.44 -1.67 2.85
CA THR A 272 9.97 -0.39 3.33
C THR A 272 10.30 -0.42 4.82
N LYS A 273 11.45 0.17 5.16
CA LYS A 273 11.92 0.40 6.55
C LYS A 273 11.40 1.71 7.13
N GLU A 274 10.73 2.53 6.33
CA GLU A 274 10.29 3.85 6.73
C GLU A 274 9.27 3.79 7.88
N GLU A 275 9.46 4.66 8.89
CA GLU A 275 8.49 4.82 9.95
C GLU A 275 7.32 5.67 9.47
N ASN A 276 6.11 5.11 9.51
CA ASN A 276 4.89 5.87 9.26
C ASN A 276 3.76 5.37 10.18
N THR A 277 2.53 5.88 9.99
CA THR A 277 1.37 5.53 10.83
C THR A 277 0.89 4.10 10.62
N VAL A 278 1.35 3.42 9.56
CA VAL A 278 1.09 2.02 9.24
C VAL A 278 2.33 1.21 9.59
N TYR A 279 2.17 0.13 10.35
CA TYR A 279 3.29 -0.73 10.73
C TYR A 279 3.61 -1.70 9.59
N TYR A 280 4.31 -1.22 8.55
CA TYR A 280 4.73 -2.05 7.43
C TYR A 280 5.72 -3.14 7.88
N MET A 281 5.67 -4.28 7.20
CA MET A 281 6.46 -5.47 7.54
C MET A 281 7.96 -5.16 7.57
N GLY A 282 8.48 -4.43 6.58
CA GLY A 282 9.90 -4.05 6.50
C GLY A 282 10.37 -3.20 7.68
N ASN A 283 9.55 -2.26 8.15
CA ASN A 283 9.86 -1.45 9.34
C ASN A 283 9.95 -2.34 10.58
N LEU A 284 8.97 -3.23 10.76
CA LEU A 284 8.94 -4.17 11.88
C LEU A 284 10.12 -5.15 11.84
N LEU A 285 10.45 -5.69 10.67
CA LEU A 285 11.61 -6.57 10.47
C LEU A 285 12.93 -5.84 10.74
N SER A 286 13.06 -4.58 10.32
CA SER A 286 14.26 -3.79 10.59
C SER A 286 14.49 -3.56 12.09
N LYS A 287 13.41 -3.44 12.87
CA LYS A 287 13.48 -3.31 14.33
C LYS A 287 13.86 -4.61 15.02
N GLU A 288 13.35 -5.74 14.55
CA GLU A 288 13.60 -7.05 15.14
C GLU A 288 14.95 -7.65 14.73
N LEU A 289 15.31 -7.55 13.45
CA LEU A 289 16.48 -8.19 12.86
C LEU A 289 17.68 -7.23 12.75
N GLY A 290 17.47 -5.91 12.91
CA GLY A 290 18.51 -4.90 12.81
C GLY A 290 19.30 -5.03 11.51
N ASN A 291 20.62 -5.16 11.64
CA ASN A 291 21.54 -5.27 10.50
C ASN A 291 21.41 -6.57 9.69
N HIS A 292 20.61 -7.54 10.12
CA HIS A 292 20.38 -8.79 9.38
C HIS A 292 19.29 -8.67 8.31
N TYR A 293 18.47 -7.62 8.36
CA TYR A 293 17.49 -7.28 7.33
C TYR A 293 18.05 -6.27 6.34
N TYR A 294 17.76 -6.45 5.05
CA TYR A 294 18.15 -5.54 3.97
C TYR A 294 16.98 -5.36 3.01
N ALA A 295 16.60 -4.11 2.70
CA ALA A 295 15.47 -3.79 1.84
C ALA A 295 15.92 -3.21 0.49
N ILE A 296 15.46 -3.80 -0.61
CA ILE A 296 15.72 -3.39 -1.99
C ILE A 296 14.42 -2.91 -2.64
N GLY A 297 14.26 -1.60 -2.83
CA GLY A 297 13.10 -1.01 -3.51
C GLY A 297 13.30 -0.92 -5.01
N PHE A 298 12.25 -1.06 -5.82
CA PHE A 298 12.34 -0.89 -7.29
C PHE A 298 11.59 0.36 -7.75
N ASP A 299 12.03 0.97 -8.85
CA ASP A 299 11.26 2.00 -9.55
C ASP A 299 11.60 2.03 -11.04
N PHE A 300 10.76 2.64 -11.86
CA PHE A 300 10.92 2.62 -13.32
C PHE A 300 10.58 3.95 -13.98
N TYR A 301 11.24 4.25 -15.11
CA TYR A 301 11.04 5.49 -15.85
C TYR A 301 9.93 5.38 -16.91
N SER A 302 9.99 4.39 -17.78
CA SER A 302 8.98 4.14 -18.82
C SER A 302 8.65 2.66 -18.90
N GLY A 303 7.44 2.32 -19.33
CA GLY A 303 7.09 0.92 -19.54
C GLY A 303 5.65 0.57 -19.24
N ARG A 304 5.37 -0.73 -19.27
CA ARG A 304 4.03 -1.32 -19.14
C ARG A 304 3.96 -2.26 -17.95
N PHE A 305 2.76 -2.37 -17.38
CA PHE A 305 2.47 -3.25 -16.26
C PHE A 305 0.99 -3.67 -16.24
N ASN A 306 0.73 -4.82 -15.61
CA ASN A 306 -0.62 -5.30 -15.33
C ASN A 306 -1.13 -4.78 -13.98
N THR A 307 -2.41 -4.44 -13.93
CA THR A 307 -3.16 -4.14 -12.70
C THR A 307 -4.59 -4.63 -12.87
N ALA A 308 -5.54 -4.22 -12.02
CA ALA A 308 -6.95 -4.52 -12.22
C ALA A 308 -7.89 -3.33 -11.99
N ASP A 309 -9.03 -3.39 -12.67
CA ASP A 309 -10.13 -2.44 -12.49
C ASP A 309 -10.89 -2.67 -11.17
N ASN A 310 -11.90 -1.82 -10.92
CA ASN A 310 -12.76 -1.93 -9.73
C ASN A 310 -13.52 -3.26 -9.65
N SER A 311 -13.70 -3.96 -10.78
CA SER A 311 -14.30 -5.29 -10.87
C SER A 311 -13.27 -6.43 -10.77
N ARG A 312 -12.01 -6.12 -10.43
CA ARG A 312 -10.87 -7.06 -10.36
C ARG A 312 -10.55 -7.74 -11.71
N LYS A 313 -10.95 -7.14 -12.82
CA LYS A 313 -10.55 -7.63 -14.15
C LYS A 313 -9.17 -7.10 -14.48
N PRO A 314 -8.25 -7.92 -15.01
CA PRO A 314 -6.93 -7.48 -15.42
C PRO A 314 -6.99 -6.36 -16.46
N VAL A 315 -6.14 -5.35 -16.29
CA VAL A 315 -5.96 -4.22 -17.20
C VAL A 315 -4.47 -3.95 -17.40
N GLY A 316 -4.09 -3.66 -18.64
CA GLY A 316 -2.74 -3.27 -19.00
C GLY A 316 -2.62 -1.76 -19.01
N LEU A 317 -1.72 -1.22 -18.19
CA LEU A 317 -1.39 0.21 -18.16
C LEU A 317 0.09 0.39 -18.43
N GLY A 318 0.50 1.63 -18.69
CA GLY A 318 1.90 2.00 -18.77
C GLY A 318 2.09 3.50 -18.73
N VAL A 319 3.33 3.90 -18.52
CA VAL A 319 3.76 5.30 -18.63
C VAL A 319 4.75 5.42 -19.78
N THR A 320 4.55 6.41 -20.65
CA THR A 320 5.48 6.68 -21.75
C THR A 320 6.81 7.22 -21.24
N GLN A 321 6.75 7.97 -20.15
CA GLN A 321 7.86 8.54 -19.41
C GLN A 321 7.39 8.84 -17.99
N SER A 322 8.31 8.95 -17.03
CA SER A 322 7.96 9.34 -15.67
C SER A 322 7.92 10.85 -15.52
N ASN A 323 7.18 11.32 -14.52
CA ASN A 323 7.18 12.73 -14.14
C ASN A 323 8.58 13.15 -13.68
N GLU A 324 9.07 14.31 -14.09
CA GLU A 324 10.41 14.81 -13.71
C GLU A 324 10.61 14.97 -12.19
N ASN A 325 9.51 15.05 -11.42
CA ASN A 325 9.54 15.20 -9.98
C ASN A 325 9.49 13.88 -9.19
N VAL A 326 9.22 12.75 -9.85
CA VAL A 326 9.33 11.43 -9.21
C VAL A 326 10.77 10.92 -9.26
N PHE A 327 11.11 9.96 -8.41
CA PHE A 327 12.46 9.38 -8.30
C PHE A 327 13.01 8.96 -9.66
N SER A 328 12.27 8.11 -10.39
CA SER A 328 12.70 7.61 -11.69
C SER A 328 12.90 8.71 -12.74
N GLY A 329 12.10 9.78 -12.72
CA GLY A 329 12.28 10.95 -13.59
C GLY A 329 13.54 11.75 -13.26
N LYS A 330 13.79 12.01 -11.96
CA LYS A 330 15.02 12.65 -11.50
C LYS A 330 16.26 11.82 -11.86
N ILE A 331 16.24 10.52 -11.60
CA ILE A 331 17.35 9.62 -11.95
C ILE A 331 17.58 9.58 -13.47
N HIS A 332 16.52 9.49 -14.28
CA HIS A 332 16.66 9.49 -15.74
C HIS A 332 17.32 10.78 -16.25
N SER A 333 16.99 11.95 -15.68
CA SER A 333 17.63 13.21 -16.07
C SER A 333 19.14 13.24 -15.81
N ILE A 334 19.60 12.47 -14.82
CA ILE A 334 21.01 12.38 -14.39
C ILE A 334 21.76 11.27 -15.15
N PHE A 335 21.05 10.21 -15.54
CA PHE A 335 21.57 9.00 -16.20
C PHE A 335 20.69 8.56 -17.40
N PRO A 336 20.61 9.36 -18.48
CA PRO A 336 19.70 9.07 -19.59
C PRO A 336 20.07 7.81 -20.40
N ASP A 337 21.35 7.44 -20.39
CA ASP A 337 21.91 6.35 -21.19
C ASP A 337 21.96 5.00 -20.44
N GLU A 338 21.71 5.00 -19.13
CA GLU A 338 21.73 3.78 -18.32
C GLU A 338 20.37 3.06 -18.42
N GLU A 339 20.39 1.78 -18.80
CA GLU A 339 19.16 1.00 -18.90
C GLU A 339 18.67 0.48 -17.54
N MET A 340 19.60 0.15 -16.64
CA MET A 340 19.29 -0.38 -15.32
C MET A 340 20.43 -0.06 -14.34
N ILE A 341 20.09 0.40 -13.14
CA ILE A 341 21.06 0.81 -12.12
C ILE A 341 20.66 0.25 -10.76
N TYR A 342 21.62 -0.28 -10.01
CA TYR A 342 21.49 -0.52 -8.57
C TYR A 342 22.15 0.62 -7.80
N PHE A 343 21.42 1.30 -6.93
CA PHE A 343 21.94 2.29 -6.00
C PHE A 343 22.15 1.70 -4.61
N LYS A 344 23.33 1.94 -4.02
CA LYS A 344 23.66 1.63 -2.63
C LYS A 344 23.36 2.87 -1.80
N VAL A 345 22.27 2.84 -1.04
CA VAL A 345 21.65 4.06 -0.50
C VAL A 345 22.55 4.77 0.50
N ASP A 346 23.29 4.02 1.33
CA ASP A 346 24.26 4.54 2.31
C ASP A 346 25.38 5.39 1.68
N LYS A 347 25.75 5.08 0.43
CA LYS A 347 26.73 5.83 -0.37
C LYS A 347 26.05 6.92 -1.19
N ALA A 348 24.90 6.63 -1.79
CA ALA A 348 24.16 7.58 -2.62
C ALA A 348 23.75 8.87 -1.87
N ILE A 349 23.48 8.79 -0.56
CA ILE A 349 23.19 9.98 0.26
C ILE A 349 24.39 10.94 0.39
N ASN A 350 25.60 10.49 0.06
CA ASN A 350 26.83 11.28 0.12
C ASN A 350 27.37 11.66 -1.26
N ASP A 351 26.84 11.08 -2.34
CA ASP A 351 27.26 11.37 -3.71
C ASP A 351 26.76 12.75 -4.16
N PRO A 352 27.63 13.73 -4.44
CA PRO A 352 27.22 15.08 -4.84
C PRO A 352 26.31 15.16 -6.06
N LYS A 353 26.33 14.15 -6.94
CA LYS A 353 25.52 14.09 -8.17
C LYS A 353 24.07 13.72 -7.89
N ILE A 354 23.81 12.87 -6.89
CA ILE A 354 22.49 12.27 -6.64
C ILE A 354 21.98 12.44 -5.21
N LYS A 355 22.78 12.95 -4.27
CA LYS A 355 22.43 13.05 -2.84
C LYS A 355 21.06 13.67 -2.57
N ASP A 356 20.67 14.69 -3.32
CA ASP A 356 19.41 15.40 -3.09
C ASP A 356 18.21 14.47 -3.37
N VAL A 357 18.33 13.60 -4.37
CA VAL A 357 17.32 12.57 -4.70
C VAL A 357 17.15 11.54 -3.57
N PHE A 358 18.22 11.22 -2.85
CA PHE A 358 18.21 10.18 -1.81
C PHE A 358 17.99 10.73 -0.39
N THR A 359 18.22 12.02 -0.15
CA THR A 359 18.14 12.64 1.17
C THR A 359 16.87 13.43 1.42
N GLU A 360 16.28 13.99 0.36
CA GLU A 360 14.99 14.69 0.40
C GLU A 360 13.82 13.70 0.24
N GLU A 361 12.61 14.15 0.57
CA GLU A 361 11.41 13.39 0.25
C GLU A 361 11.16 13.45 -1.26
N VAL A 362 10.99 12.30 -1.89
CA VAL A 362 10.73 12.19 -3.32
C VAL A 362 9.60 11.19 -3.56
N ASN A 363 8.78 11.43 -4.57
CA ASN A 363 7.72 10.51 -4.89
C ASN A 363 8.26 9.30 -5.66
N MET A 364 7.84 8.09 -5.29
CA MET A 364 8.12 6.83 -6.01
C MET A 364 6.82 6.16 -6.45
N TYR A 365 6.85 5.38 -7.54
CA TYR A 365 5.69 4.60 -7.94
C TYR A 365 5.33 3.55 -6.88
N ASN A 366 4.03 3.39 -6.63
CA ASN A 366 3.48 2.53 -5.59
C ASN A 366 2.13 1.97 -6.05
N VAL A 367 2.14 1.12 -7.08
CA VAL A 367 0.95 0.67 -7.81
C VAL A 367 0.51 -0.73 -7.37
N GLY A 368 -0.46 -0.75 -6.48
CA GLY A 368 -1.15 -1.98 -6.08
C GLY A 368 -2.05 -2.58 -7.18
N TRP A 369 -2.67 -3.71 -6.87
CA TRP A 369 -3.55 -4.45 -7.79
C TRP A 369 -4.89 -3.75 -8.14
N LYS A 370 -5.26 -2.65 -7.46
CA LYS A 370 -6.59 -1.99 -7.62
C LYS A 370 -6.51 -0.49 -7.91
N GLU A 371 -5.47 -0.04 -8.59
CA GLU A 371 -5.12 1.40 -8.66
C GLU A 371 -5.63 2.18 -9.87
N ILE A 372 -6.62 1.68 -10.62
CA ILE A 372 -7.13 2.41 -11.80
C ILE A 372 -8.01 3.62 -11.42
N SER A 373 -8.69 3.57 -10.28
CA SER A 373 -9.81 4.49 -9.99
C SER A 373 -9.43 5.96 -9.76
N ARG A 374 -8.14 6.30 -9.62
CA ARG A 374 -7.72 7.68 -9.30
C ARG A 374 -6.62 8.25 -10.20
N MET A 375 -5.91 7.44 -10.99
CA MET A 375 -4.70 7.85 -11.74
C MET A 375 -3.61 8.58 -10.91
N ASN A 376 -3.79 8.70 -9.59
CA ASN A 376 -2.87 9.33 -8.64
C ASN A 376 -1.47 8.70 -8.69
N PHE A 377 -1.37 7.44 -9.10
CA PHE A 377 -0.11 6.75 -9.22
C PHE A 377 0.87 7.46 -10.16
N LEU A 378 0.39 8.23 -11.14
CA LEU A 378 1.24 8.96 -12.09
C LEU A 378 2.19 9.96 -11.41
N HIS A 379 1.83 10.44 -10.22
CA HIS A 379 2.67 11.34 -9.42
C HIS A 379 3.48 10.62 -8.35
N GLY A 380 3.37 9.28 -8.24
CA GLY A 380 3.95 8.50 -7.16
C GLY A 380 3.37 8.82 -5.79
N SER A 381 3.87 8.12 -4.78
CA SER A 381 3.62 8.40 -3.36
C SER A 381 4.88 8.94 -2.70
N PRO A 382 4.77 9.88 -1.74
CA PRO A 382 5.92 10.38 -0.98
C PRO A 382 6.71 9.23 -0.36
N CYS A 383 8.03 9.27 -0.49
CA CYS A 383 8.95 8.29 0.05
C CYS A 383 10.24 8.96 0.50
N ASN A 384 10.70 8.62 1.69
CA ASN A 384 12.03 8.98 2.15
C ASN A 384 13.02 7.84 1.88
N ILE A 385 13.71 7.87 0.73
CA ILE A 385 14.51 6.74 0.24
C ILE A 385 15.55 6.26 1.26
N LYS A 386 16.31 7.18 1.87
CA LYS A 386 17.32 6.84 2.90
C LYS A 386 16.75 6.11 4.12
N ASN A 387 15.47 6.31 4.42
CA ASN A 387 14.79 5.68 5.55
C ASN A 387 13.99 4.45 5.11
N ALA A 388 13.65 4.34 3.82
CA ALA A 388 12.82 3.29 3.27
C ALA A 388 13.61 2.06 2.83
N TYR A 389 14.77 2.25 2.19
CA TYR A 389 15.51 1.16 1.54
C TYR A 389 17.01 1.24 1.80
N ASP A 390 17.67 0.08 1.77
CA ASP A 390 19.14 -0.03 1.80
C ASP A 390 19.71 -0.03 0.37
N GLY A 391 18.98 -0.59 -0.59
CA GLY A 391 19.28 -0.51 -2.02
C GLY A 391 18.06 -0.10 -2.84
N VAL A 392 18.29 0.55 -3.99
CA VAL A 392 17.20 0.87 -4.93
C VAL A 392 17.60 0.47 -6.35
N VAL A 393 16.72 -0.23 -7.06
CA VAL A 393 16.92 -0.61 -8.44
C VAL A 393 16.06 0.25 -9.35
N TYR A 394 16.73 0.99 -10.23
CA TYR A 394 16.11 1.80 -11.27
C TYR A 394 16.07 1.01 -12.58
N PHE A 395 14.92 1.04 -13.24
CA PHE A 395 14.71 0.50 -14.59
C PHE A 395 14.35 1.63 -15.54
N LYS A 396 15.10 1.82 -16.62
CA LYS A 396 14.72 2.80 -17.64
C LYS A 396 13.45 2.38 -18.37
N ASN A 397 13.42 1.13 -18.84
CA ASN A 397 12.30 0.55 -19.55
C ASN A 397 11.80 -0.73 -18.87
N THR A 398 10.48 -0.88 -18.76
CA THR A 398 9.85 -2.10 -18.26
C THR A 398 8.78 -2.65 -19.21
N PHE A 399 8.55 -3.96 -19.12
CA PHE A 399 7.46 -4.65 -19.81
C PHE A 399 6.54 -5.34 -18.79
N GLU A 400 5.30 -5.56 -19.19
CA GLU A 400 4.25 -6.20 -18.39
C GLU A 400 4.59 -7.65 -18.03
N SER A 401 4.04 -8.15 -16.93
CA SER A 401 4.13 -9.59 -16.65
C SER A 401 3.28 -10.41 -17.62
N ASN A 402 3.62 -11.67 -17.85
CA ASN A 402 2.83 -12.54 -18.71
C ASN A 402 2.02 -13.53 -17.88
N TYR A 403 0.70 -13.36 -17.79
CA TYR A 403 -0.16 -14.38 -17.17
C TYR A 403 -0.05 -15.74 -17.89
N ILE A 404 -0.06 -16.82 -17.10
CA ILE A 404 -0.13 -18.20 -17.62
C ILE A 404 -1.41 -18.39 -18.44
N SER A 405 -2.52 -17.92 -17.89
CA SER A 405 -3.84 -17.99 -18.52
C SER A 405 -4.05 -16.86 -19.52
N SER A 406 -4.26 -17.21 -20.79
CA SER A 406 -4.56 -16.23 -21.85
C SER A 406 -5.83 -15.40 -21.56
N ASN A 407 -6.80 -15.98 -20.84
CA ASN A 407 -8.04 -15.29 -20.46
C ASN A 407 -7.83 -14.17 -19.43
N ARG A 408 -6.71 -14.20 -18.69
CA ARG A 408 -6.34 -13.16 -17.72
C ARG A 408 -5.47 -12.07 -18.35
N GLN A 409 -5.00 -12.26 -19.58
CA GLN A 409 -4.15 -11.27 -20.23
C GLN A 409 -4.98 -10.04 -20.61
N PRO A 410 -4.52 -8.82 -20.29
CA PRO A 410 -5.16 -7.62 -20.80
C PRO A 410 -5.15 -7.60 -22.33
N LYS A 411 -6.31 -7.28 -22.92
CA LYS A 411 -6.45 -7.23 -24.39
C LYS A 411 -5.83 -5.98 -25.00
N THR A 412 -5.73 -4.91 -24.22
CA THR A 412 -5.18 -3.62 -24.65
C THR A 412 -4.35 -3.02 -23.52
N TYR A 413 -3.35 -2.22 -23.90
CA TYR A 413 -2.54 -1.44 -22.98
C TYR A 413 -2.81 0.04 -23.21
N LYS A 414 -3.16 0.76 -22.16
CA LYS A 414 -3.27 2.22 -22.20
C LYS A 414 -1.95 2.82 -21.73
N MET A 415 -1.20 3.41 -22.65
CA MET A 415 -0.03 4.23 -22.33
C MET A 415 -0.48 5.61 -21.90
N LEU A 416 0.02 6.07 -20.76
CA LEU A 416 -0.29 7.37 -20.18
C LEU A 416 0.93 8.28 -20.31
N ASP A 417 0.71 9.50 -20.79
CA ASP A 417 1.71 10.57 -20.73
C ASP A 417 1.39 11.48 -19.54
N VAL A 418 2.26 11.46 -18.54
CA VAL A 418 2.19 12.31 -17.34
C VAL A 418 2.17 13.81 -17.64
N ASN A 419 2.63 14.22 -18.83
CA ASN A 419 2.67 15.61 -19.26
C ASN A 419 1.42 16.05 -20.05
N GLU A 420 0.51 15.12 -20.38
CA GLU A 420 -0.76 15.48 -21.00
C GLU A 420 -1.71 16.14 -19.99
N LYS A 421 -2.00 17.43 -20.20
CA LYS A 421 -2.94 18.22 -19.40
C LYS A 421 -4.36 17.61 -19.28
N SER A 422 -4.74 16.72 -20.20
CA SER A 422 -6.05 16.06 -20.23
C SER A 422 -6.27 15.09 -19.07
N ILE A 423 -5.20 14.58 -18.44
CA ILE A 423 -5.29 13.65 -17.30
C ILE A 423 -5.62 14.36 -15.98
N LEU A 424 -5.39 15.67 -15.90
CA LEU A 424 -5.62 16.48 -14.69
C LEU A 424 -7.09 16.81 -14.42
N LEU A 425 -7.97 16.48 -15.37
CA LEU A 425 -9.41 16.73 -15.26
C LEU A 425 -10.13 15.46 -15.69
N ASP A 426 -10.45 14.60 -14.73
CA ASP A 426 -11.56 13.67 -14.92
C ASP A 426 -12.80 14.54 -15.18
N GLU A 427 -13.14 14.73 -16.45
CA GLU A 427 -14.20 15.65 -16.91
C GLU A 427 -15.52 15.35 -16.19
N ASN A 428 -15.76 14.10 -15.79
CA ASN A 428 -16.92 13.72 -15.00
C ASN A 428 -16.91 14.32 -13.60
N THR A 429 -15.75 14.45 -12.95
CA THR A 429 -15.65 15.08 -11.63
C THR A 429 -15.67 16.60 -11.70
N LEU A 430 -15.06 17.22 -12.72
CA LEU A 430 -15.10 18.68 -12.87
C LEU A 430 -16.52 19.12 -13.25
N VAL A 431 -17.15 18.47 -14.24
CA VAL A 431 -18.53 18.75 -14.64
C VAL A 431 -19.50 18.48 -13.50
N SER A 432 -19.32 17.38 -12.74
CA SER A 432 -20.10 17.13 -11.52
C SER A 432 -19.90 18.21 -10.45
N LYS A 433 -18.67 18.62 -10.17
CA LYS A 433 -18.36 19.69 -9.19
C LYS A 433 -18.91 21.04 -9.64
N ILE A 434 -18.82 21.37 -10.93
CA ILE A 434 -19.40 22.58 -11.54
C ILE A 434 -20.92 22.52 -11.46
N LEU A 435 -21.56 21.40 -11.81
CA LEU A 435 -23.00 21.22 -11.70
C LEU A 435 -23.47 21.36 -10.25
N SER A 436 -22.77 20.75 -9.29
CA SER A 436 -23.07 20.92 -7.86
C SER A 436 -22.94 22.37 -7.42
N MET A 437 -21.91 23.11 -7.87
CA MET A 437 -21.79 24.55 -7.63
C MET A 437 -22.95 25.34 -8.25
N VAL A 438 -23.35 25.04 -9.49
CA VAL A 438 -24.44 25.71 -10.19
C VAL A 438 -25.79 25.46 -9.48
N PHE A 439 -26.09 24.22 -9.11
CA PHE A 439 -27.30 23.89 -8.34
C PHE A 439 -27.32 24.58 -6.97
N MET A 440 -26.16 24.71 -6.32
CA MET A 440 -26.02 25.41 -5.04
C MET A 440 -26.26 26.92 -5.19
N VAL A 441 -25.69 27.57 -6.20
CA VAL A 441 -25.92 29.00 -6.48
C VAL A 441 -27.38 29.26 -6.83
N LEU A 442 -28.01 28.39 -7.62
CA LEU A 442 -29.44 28.45 -7.92
C LEU A 442 -30.29 28.28 -6.66
N GLY A 443 -29.94 27.33 -5.78
CA GLY A 443 -30.59 27.13 -4.48
C GLY A 443 -30.49 28.35 -3.56
N CYS A 444 -29.32 28.98 -3.49
CA CYS A 444 -29.11 30.24 -2.76
C CYS A 444 -29.96 31.38 -3.33
N TYR A 445 -29.97 31.53 -4.65
CA TYR A 445 -30.72 32.57 -5.34
C TYR A 445 -32.24 32.42 -5.16
N LEU A 446 -32.77 31.20 -5.31
CA LEU A 446 -34.17 30.87 -5.03
C LEU A 446 -34.53 31.17 -3.58
N SER A 447 -33.66 30.80 -2.63
CA SER A 447 -33.88 31.07 -1.20
C SER A 447 -33.92 32.55 -0.89
N ILE A 448 -33.05 33.36 -1.51
CA ILE A 448 -33.06 34.83 -1.39
C ILE A 448 -34.31 35.44 -2.02
N ILE A 449 -34.81 34.91 -3.15
CA ILE A 449 -36.06 35.36 -3.76
C ILE A 449 -37.25 35.06 -2.84
N ILE A 450 -37.35 33.82 -2.33
CA ILE A 450 -38.42 33.40 -1.40
C ILE A 450 -38.37 34.26 -0.13
N TRP A 451 -37.18 34.53 0.40
CA TRP A 451 -36.96 35.41 1.54
C TRP A 451 -37.40 36.85 1.25
N LYS A 452 -36.99 37.46 0.13
CA LYS A 452 -37.40 38.82 -0.26
C LYS A 452 -38.90 38.93 -0.51
N LYS A 453 -39.53 37.92 -1.12
CA LYS A 453 -40.97 37.90 -1.40
C LYS A 453 -41.79 37.82 -0.10
N SER A 454 -41.29 37.08 0.89
CA SER A 454 -41.90 36.97 2.22
C SER A 454 -41.87 38.28 3.04
N PHE A 455 -41.00 39.24 2.73
CA PHE A 455 -40.94 40.54 3.40
C PHE A 455 -41.81 41.64 2.78
N LYS A 456 -42.28 41.45 1.53
CA LYS A 456 -43.07 42.47 0.80
C LYS A 456 -44.57 42.24 0.84
N ASP A 457 -45.01 41.10 1.33
CA ASP A 457 -46.43 40.78 1.41
C ASP A 457 -47.06 41.37 2.68
N LYS A 458 -47.77 42.49 2.52
CA LYS A 458 -48.40 43.24 3.63
C LYS A 458 -49.72 42.63 4.09
N SER A 459 -50.16 41.54 3.47
CA SER A 459 -51.43 40.86 3.77
C SER A 459 -51.33 39.78 4.86
N LEU A 460 -50.11 39.45 5.30
CA LEU A 460 -49.85 38.38 6.26
C LEU A 460 -49.89 38.90 7.71
N ASP A 461 -50.53 38.15 8.60
CA ASP A 461 -50.59 38.48 10.02
C ASP A 461 -49.24 38.27 10.75
N GLY A 462 -49.13 38.79 11.98
CA GLY A 462 -47.87 38.85 12.73
C GLY A 462 -47.26 37.49 13.12
N GLU A 463 -48.05 36.42 13.16
CA GLU A 463 -47.55 35.07 13.47
C GLU A 463 -47.09 34.33 12.21
N GLU A 464 -47.84 34.45 11.11
CA GLU A 464 -47.46 33.83 9.83
C GLU A 464 -46.16 34.45 9.27
N LEU A 465 -45.98 35.76 9.46
CA LEU A 465 -44.75 36.47 9.10
C LEU A 465 -43.54 36.01 9.95
N LYS A 466 -43.75 35.61 11.22
CA LYS A 466 -42.70 35.03 12.08
C LYS A 466 -42.33 33.63 11.62
N GLY A 467 -43.30 32.79 11.29
CA GLY A 467 -43.07 31.43 10.76
C GLY A 467 -42.21 31.46 9.48
N ARG A 468 -42.56 32.33 8.53
CA ARG A 468 -41.78 32.47 7.28
C ARG A 468 -40.38 33.04 7.49
N LYS A 469 -40.17 33.93 8.47
CA LYS A 469 -38.83 34.41 8.85
C LYS A 469 -37.96 33.31 9.44
N ILE A 470 -38.54 32.43 10.26
CA ILE A 470 -37.84 31.26 10.83
C ILE A 470 -37.48 30.26 9.72
N ILE A 471 -38.40 29.96 8.81
CA ILE A 471 -38.14 29.08 7.66
C ILE A 471 -37.03 29.66 6.76
N GLY A 472 -37.07 30.97 6.47
CA GLY A 472 -36.01 31.63 5.71
C GLY A 472 -34.64 31.55 6.38
N LEU A 473 -34.57 31.70 7.71
CA LEU A 473 -33.33 31.54 8.48
C LEU A 473 -32.86 30.09 8.52
N LEU A 474 -33.75 29.11 8.62
CA LEU A 474 -33.43 27.68 8.58
C LEU A 474 -32.89 27.25 7.22
N ILE A 475 -33.47 27.75 6.13
CA ILE A 475 -32.97 27.52 4.76
C ILE A 475 -31.57 28.14 4.60
N MET A 476 -31.36 29.36 5.10
CA MET A 476 -30.05 30.02 5.07
C MET A 476 -29.01 29.24 5.89
N TYR A 477 -29.40 28.75 7.07
CA TYR A 477 -28.56 27.91 7.92
C TYR A 477 -28.21 26.58 7.26
N SER A 478 -29.16 25.92 6.58
CA SER A 478 -28.91 24.69 5.82
C SER A 478 -27.89 24.92 4.71
N ILE A 479 -28.07 25.99 3.93
CA ILE A 479 -27.16 26.37 2.84
C ILE A 479 -25.74 26.65 3.37
N ILE A 480 -25.62 27.36 4.49
CA ILE A 480 -24.32 27.64 5.11
C ILE A 480 -23.68 26.35 5.66
N SER A 481 -24.47 25.46 6.27
CA SER A 481 -24.01 24.17 6.77
C SER A 481 -23.51 23.26 5.64
N ASP A 482 -24.18 23.29 4.49
CA ASP A 482 -23.79 22.53 3.30
C ASP A 482 -22.51 23.11 2.67
N LEU A 483 -22.39 24.44 2.60
CA LEU A 483 -21.16 25.14 2.17
C LEU A 483 -19.96 24.79 3.06
N ILE A 484 -20.16 24.72 4.37
CA ILE A 484 -19.12 24.30 5.33
C ILE A 484 -18.74 22.83 5.10
N SER A 485 -19.72 21.95 4.91
CA SER A 485 -19.48 20.52 4.68
C SER A 485 -18.73 20.26 3.36
N ILE A 486 -19.00 21.04 2.32
CA ILE A 486 -18.29 20.99 1.03
C ILE A 486 -16.88 21.55 1.17
N ALA A 487 -16.68 22.65 1.90
CA ALA A 487 -15.34 23.16 2.21
C ALA A 487 -14.48 22.14 2.98
N PHE A 488 -15.11 21.32 3.83
CA PHE A 488 -14.47 20.17 4.48
C PHE A 488 -14.16 19.01 3.49
N ALA A 489 -15.04 18.74 2.52
CA ALA A 489 -14.86 17.66 1.55
C ALA A 489 -13.85 17.99 0.43
N MET A 490 -13.54 19.27 0.20
CA MET A 490 -12.59 19.71 -0.82
C MET A 490 -11.13 19.78 -0.35
N VAL A 491 -10.85 19.56 0.94
CA VAL A 491 -9.50 19.79 1.50
C VAL A 491 -8.98 18.53 2.19
N ASP A 492 -8.39 17.64 1.39
CA ASP A 492 -7.27 16.81 1.85
C ASP A 492 -6.00 17.66 1.75
N GLY A 493 -5.31 17.89 2.87
CA GLY A 493 -3.96 18.44 2.90
C GLY A 493 -3.82 19.93 3.24
N THR A 494 -4.19 20.30 4.47
CA THR A 494 -3.58 21.38 5.30
C THR A 494 -3.71 22.85 4.88
N ILE A 495 -3.92 23.69 5.91
CA ILE A 495 -4.08 25.17 5.90
C ILE A 495 -5.50 25.53 5.47
N VAL A 496 -6.43 25.83 6.38
CA VAL A 496 -6.59 27.16 6.96
C VAL A 496 -7.40 27.05 8.28
N LEU A 497 -6.74 27.20 9.44
CA LEU A 497 -7.40 27.52 10.72
C LEU A 497 -7.57 29.06 10.90
N LEU A 498 -7.21 29.85 9.87
CA LEU A 498 -7.10 31.31 9.91
C LEU A 498 -8.22 32.07 9.16
N MET A 499 -9.12 31.40 8.43
CA MET A 499 -10.29 32.03 7.78
C MET A 499 -11.58 31.86 8.58
N ILE A 500 -11.54 31.17 9.72
CA ILE A 500 -12.66 31.17 10.70
C ILE A 500 -12.71 32.49 11.49
N LEU A 501 -11.74 33.40 11.31
CA LEU A 501 -11.77 34.74 11.91
C LEU A 501 -12.45 35.81 11.04
N GLY A 502 -13.10 35.43 9.92
CA GLY A 502 -13.54 36.39 8.90
C GLY A 502 -14.95 37.01 9.04
N THR A 503 -15.93 36.39 9.70
CA THR A 503 -17.33 36.85 9.55
C THR A 503 -18.22 36.83 10.79
N SER A 504 -17.66 36.94 12.00
CA SER A 504 -18.49 37.32 13.15
C SER A 504 -17.70 37.94 14.31
N LEU A 505 -17.03 39.07 14.08
CA LEU A 505 -17.04 40.17 15.07
C LEU A 505 -16.55 41.50 14.47
N THR A 506 -17.45 42.45 14.24
CA THR A 506 -17.13 43.88 14.33
C THR A 506 -17.85 44.44 15.54
N PHE A 507 -17.18 44.53 16.69
CA PHE A 507 -16.84 45.80 17.35
C PHE A 507 -16.10 45.60 18.70
N PHE A 508 -14.82 46.02 18.68
CA PHE A 508 -14.03 46.68 19.74
C PHE A 508 -13.24 45.91 20.83
N VAL A 509 -11.91 46.05 20.68
CA VAL A 509 -10.83 46.36 21.65
C VAL A 509 -10.12 45.22 22.38
N GLY A 510 -8.82 45.08 22.08
CA GLY A 510 -7.78 45.14 23.11
C GLY A 510 -6.86 43.93 23.29
N ILE A 511 -5.76 43.91 22.53
CA ILE A 511 -4.38 43.55 22.94
C ILE A 511 -4.07 42.11 23.42
N ASN A 512 -3.14 41.49 22.67
CA ASN A 512 -2.06 40.55 23.00
C ASN A 512 -2.15 39.55 24.19
N VAL A 513 -1.57 38.35 23.93
CA VAL A 513 -0.64 37.57 24.78
C VAL A 513 -1.01 36.07 24.93
N PHE A 514 -0.24 35.24 24.21
CA PHE A 514 0.29 33.90 24.54
C PHE A 514 -0.59 32.70 24.99
N ASN A 515 -0.32 31.57 24.31
CA ASN A 515 -0.14 30.18 24.81
C ASN A 515 -1.03 29.67 25.97
N ARG A 516 -1.89 28.66 25.70
CA ARG A 516 -1.89 27.32 26.36
C ARG A 516 -3.10 26.42 25.98
N LYS A 517 -2.78 25.13 25.76
CA LYS A 517 -3.61 23.98 25.30
C LYS A 517 -4.79 23.52 26.19
N LYS A 518 -5.42 24.36 27.03
CA LYS A 518 -6.49 23.91 27.98
C LYS A 518 -7.89 24.46 27.73
N TRP A 519 -8.05 25.54 26.96
CA TRP A 519 -9.32 26.27 26.85
C TRP A 519 -10.28 25.78 25.75
N ALA A 520 -9.79 25.05 24.74
CA ALA A 520 -10.62 24.53 23.66
C ALA A 520 -11.73 23.58 24.16
N LYS A 521 -11.44 22.79 25.20
CA LYS A 521 -12.41 21.90 25.86
C LYS A 521 -13.56 22.67 26.53
N ASN A 522 -13.25 23.77 27.21
CA ASN A 522 -14.25 24.57 27.92
C ASN A 522 -15.09 25.40 26.94
N ILE A 523 -14.48 25.93 25.88
CA ILE A 523 -15.19 26.65 24.82
C ILE A 523 -16.15 25.71 24.06
N TYR A 524 -15.74 24.47 23.79
CA TYR A 524 -16.60 23.44 23.19
C TYR A 524 -17.77 23.01 24.10
N LEU A 525 -17.51 22.86 25.40
CA LEU A 525 -18.55 22.55 26.40
C LEU A 525 -19.56 23.70 26.56
N ILE A 526 -19.07 24.95 26.59
CA ILE A 526 -19.91 26.16 26.64
C ILE A 526 -20.74 26.27 25.34
N TYR A 527 -20.15 26.03 24.17
CA TYR A 527 -20.87 26.03 22.89
C TYR A 527 -21.92 24.92 22.81
N THR A 528 -21.61 23.72 23.32
CA THR A 528 -22.55 22.59 23.41
C THR A 528 -23.70 22.91 24.36
N PHE A 529 -23.41 23.49 25.51
CA PHE A 529 -24.41 23.92 26.49
C PHE A 529 -25.33 25.01 25.92
N ILE A 530 -24.76 26.04 25.27
CA ILE A 530 -25.54 27.12 24.63
C ILE A 530 -26.41 26.57 23.50
N SER A 531 -25.90 25.63 22.69
CA SER A 531 -26.67 25.00 21.61
C SER A 531 -27.84 24.17 22.14
N ILE A 532 -27.64 23.41 23.23
CA ILE A 532 -28.70 22.63 23.89
C ILE A 532 -29.75 23.56 24.49
N VAL A 533 -29.33 24.63 25.18
CA VAL A 533 -30.24 25.63 25.75
C VAL A 533 -31.04 26.33 24.65
N PHE A 534 -30.42 26.67 23.52
CA PHE A 534 -31.09 27.28 22.38
C PHE A 534 -32.11 26.33 21.72
N TYR A 535 -31.81 25.03 21.63
CA TYR A 535 -32.75 24.03 21.10
C TYR A 535 -33.89 23.70 22.07
N ILE A 536 -33.64 23.67 23.39
CA ILE A 536 -34.70 23.56 24.40
C ILE A 536 -35.61 24.79 24.33
N PHE A 537 -35.03 25.98 24.16
CA PHE A 537 -35.77 27.22 23.95
C PHE A 537 -36.62 27.17 22.66
N LEU A 538 -36.08 26.61 21.58
CA LEU A 538 -36.82 26.38 20.32
C LEU A 538 -37.98 25.39 20.52
N MET A 539 -37.75 24.29 21.25
CA MET A 539 -38.78 23.30 21.59
C MET A 539 -39.89 23.90 22.47
N VAL A 540 -39.56 24.76 23.43
CA VAL A 540 -40.53 25.47 24.28
C VAL A 540 -41.32 26.51 23.48
N LEU A 541 -40.70 27.16 22.50
CA LEU A 541 -41.40 28.07 21.59
C LEU A 541 -42.37 27.31 20.67
N ILE A 542 -41.96 26.15 20.16
CA ILE A 542 -42.78 25.29 19.30
C ILE A 542 -43.90 24.60 20.09
N SER A 543 -43.66 24.22 21.36
CA SER A 543 -44.72 23.66 22.21
C SER A 543 -45.75 24.70 22.64
N LYS A 544 -45.38 25.98 22.68
CA LYS A 544 -46.27 27.11 22.97
C LYS A 544 -47.07 27.58 21.75
N SER A 545 -46.62 27.32 20.52
CA SER A 545 -47.37 27.60 19.29
C SER A 545 -48.43 26.54 18.97
N GLY A 546 -48.96 25.86 19.99
CA GLY A 546 -49.75 24.63 19.89
C GLY A 546 -51.07 24.72 19.11
N GLU A 547 -51.57 25.92 18.80
CA GLU A 547 -52.92 26.09 18.24
C GLU A 547 -52.99 26.30 16.71
N ALA A 548 -51.87 26.39 15.98
CA ALA A 548 -51.90 26.87 14.58
C ALA A 548 -51.53 25.86 13.47
N VAL A 549 -51.45 24.54 13.73
CA VAL A 549 -51.11 23.55 12.67
C VAL A 549 -51.94 22.28 12.80
N GLU A 550 -52.56 21.85 11.70
CA GLU A 550 -53.35 20.60 11.58
C GLU A 550 -52.50 19.34 11.89
N SER A 551 -53.17 18.27 12.32
CA SER A 551 -52.55 17.12 12.99
C SER A 551 -51.63 16.26 12.10
N SER A 552 -51.76 16.30 10.78
CA SER A 552 -50.92 15.55 9.84
C SER A 552 -49.54 16.17 9.60
N ASP A 553 -49.42 17.50 9.58
CA ASP A 553 -48.15 18.21 9.34
C ASP A 553 -47.26 18.28 10.60
N LYS A 554 -47.87 18.18 11.78
CA LYS A 554 -47.12 18.09 13.05
C LYS A 554 -46.20 16.87 13.06
N TRP A 555 -46.66 15.71 12.58
CA TRP A 555 -45.84 14.49 12.53
C TRP A 555 -44.67 14.59 11.54
N GLY A 556 -44.86 15.18 10.37
CA GLY A 556 -43.78 15.40 9.40
C GLY A 556 -42.68 16.32 9.93
N MET A 557 -43.08 17.36 10.67
CA MET A 557 -42.14 18.27 11.33
C MET A 557 -41.39 17.58 12.48
N TYR A 558 -42.08 16.82 13.35
CA TYR A 558 -41.44 16.06 14.42
C TYR A 558 -40.49 14.98 13.87
N ILE A 559 -40.87 14.27 12.81
CA ILE A 559 -40.01 13.27 12.14
C ILE A 559 -38.77 13.93 11.54
N SER A 560 -38.90 15.10 10.90
CA SER A 560 -37.76 15.84 10.35
C SER A 560 -36.82 16.35 11.45
N ILE A 561 -37.37 16.82 12.57
CA ILE A 561 -36.58 17.27 13.73
C ILE A 561 -35.87 16.08 14.39
N ILE A 562 -36.56 14.95 14.61
CA ILE A 562 -35.97 13.74 15.19
C ILE A 562 -34.90 13.16 14.25
N SER A 563 -35.14 13.16 12.94
CA SER A 563 -34.18 12.73 11.91
C SER A 563 -32.94 13.63 11.88
N GLY A 564 -33.12 14.95 11.98
CA GLY A 564 -32.02 15.91 12.10
C GLY A 564 -31.20 15.69 13.38
N ILE A 565 -31.87 15.46 14.52
CA ILE A 565 -31.21 15.16 15.79
C ILE A 565 -30.43 13.83 15.70
N ALA A 566 -31.03 12.78 15.15
CA ALA A 566 -30.38 11.48 14.98
C ALA A 566 -29.17 11.57 14.05
N THR A 567 -29.27 12.32 12.95
CA THR A 567 -28.18 12.53 11.99
C THR A 567 -27.03 13.30 12.62
N ILE A 568 -27.33 14.34 13.40
CA ILE A 568 -26.31 15.12 14.11
C ILE A 568 -25.65 14.30 15.21
N ILE A 569 -26.40 13.51 15.97
CA ILE A 569 -25.85 12.59 16.98
C ILE A 569 -24.94 11.56 16.30
N PHE A 570 -25.36 11.00 15.16
CA PHE A 570 -24.59 10.00 14.42
C PHE A 570 -23.28 10.58 13.84
N LEU A 571 -23.34 11.77 13.22
CA LEU A 571 -22.16 12.48 12.71
C LEU A 571 -21.23 12.89 13.85
N ARG A 572 -21.77 13.30 15.00
CA ARG A 572 -20.97 13.67 16.18
C ARG A 572 -20.35 12.45 16.86
N LEU A 573 -21.03 11.30 16.92
CA LEU A 573 -20.43 10.04 17.39
C LEU A 573 -19.28 9.59 16.49
N LYS A 574 -19.39 9.79 15.16
CA LYS A 574 -18.27 9.58 14.22
C LYS A 574 -17.11 10.52 14.49
N CYS A 575 -17.36 11.81 14.70
CA CYS A 575 -16.30 12.78 15.01
C CYS A 575 -15.65 12.53 16.37
N VAL A 576 -16.43 12.15 17.40
CA VAL A 576 -15.93 11.76 18.73
C VAL A 576 -15.09 10.49 18.63
N ARG A 577 -15.52 9.50 17.84
CA ARG A 577 -14.74 8.28 17.56
C ARG A 577 -13.43 8.60 16.84
N SER A 578 -13.44 9.45 15.81
CA SER A 578 -12.22 9.92 15.15
C SER A 578 -11.30 10.70 16.09
N TYR A 579 -11.84 11.52 16.98
CA TYR A 579 -11.07 12.31 17.95
C TYR A 579 -10.49 11.44 19.08
N PHE A 580 -11.22 10.44 19.59
CA PHE A 580 -10.70 9.49 20.58
C PHE A 580 -9.63 8.57 19.98
N ASN A 581 -9.81 8.13 18.73
CA ASN A 581 -8.76 7.43 17.97
C ASN A 581 -7.49 8.28 17.80
N TYR A 582 -7.64 9.60 17.67
CA TYR A 582 -6.52 10.54 17.55
C TYR A 582 -5.82 10.85 18.88
N CYS A 583 -6.57 10.93 19.99
CA CYS A 583 -6.02 11.39 21.27
C CYS A 583 -5.57 10.30 22.25
N ASN A 584 -6.09 9.05 22.18
CA ASN A 584 -5.65 8.00 23.11
C ASN A 584 -6.00 6.57 22.62
N PRO A 585 -5.09 5.87 21.91
CA PRO A 585 -5.40 4.58 21.27
C PRO A 585 -5.60 3.39 22.24
N LYS A 586 -5.28 3.53 23.54
CA LYS A 586 -5.18 2.40 24.49
C LYS A 586 -6.40 2.15 25.39
N LYS A 587 -7.48 2.91 25.30
CA LYS A 587 -8.68 2.67 26.13
C LYS A 587 -9.97 2.88 25.34
N ILE A 588 -10.35 1.90 24.54
CA ILE A 588 -11.74 1.73 24.10
C ILE A 588 -12.01 0.21 24.03
N SER A 589 -12.40 -0.38 25.16
CA SER A 589 -13.23 -1.60 25.22
C SER A 589 -14.67 -1.18 25.46
#